data_AF-A0A7X4JUY0-F1
#
_entry.id   AF-A0A7X4JUY0-F1
#
_cell.length_a   1.000
_cell.length_b   1.000
_cell.length_c   1.000
_cell.angle_alpha   90.00
_cell.angle_beta   90.00
_cell.angle_gamma   90.00
#
_symmetry.space_group_name_H-M   'P 1'
#
loop_
_entity.id
_entity.type
_entity.pdbx_description
1 polymer ?
#
loop_
_entity_poly.entity_id
_entity_poly.type
_entity_poly.pdbx_seq_one_letter_code
_entity_poly.pdbx_strand_id
1 'polypeptide(L)' 'GRLTAGAYQIAQRWSTAFFAHRGRPDGILYVSRHDPGQQLAAFFDRAAPCLTAALHGPLRDHLGDDAFFRLLDEYNIGLL' A
#
# COMPACT_ATOMS: atom_id res chain seq x y z
N GLY A 1 8.92 15.90 -12.54
CA GLY A 1 9.56 14.63 -12.90
C GLY A 1 8.71 13.48 -12.42
N ARG A 2 8.45 12.45 -13.26
CA ARG A 2 7.66 11.25 -12.88
C ARG A 2 8.48 10.35 -11.96
N LEU A 3 8.51 10.67 -10.66
CA LEU A 3 9.24 9.89 -9.65
C LEU A 3 8.59 8.51 -9.39
N THR A 4 7.26 8.40 -9.53
CA THR A 4 6.49 7.20 -9.14
C THR A 4 5.72 6.54 -10.29
N ALA A 5 5.90 7.01 -11.53
CA ALA A 5 5.22 6.46 -12.71
C ALA A 5 6.21 5.97 -13.76
N GLY A 6 7.13 5.08 -13.36
CA GLY A 6 7.97 4.32 -14.29
C GLY A 6 7.17 3.27 -15.07
N ALA A 7 7.78 2.69 -16.10
CA ALA A 7 7.17 1.54 -16.78
C ALA A 7 7.08 0.34 -15.82
N TYR A 8 5.98 -0.41 -15.87
CA TYR A 8 5.79 -1.61 -15.04
C TYR A 8 6.95 -2.60 -15.15
N GLN A 9 7.58 -2.70 -16.33
CA GLN A 9 8.77 -3.53 -16.55
C GLN A 9 9.93 -3.19 -15.60
N ILE A 10 10.14 -1.91 -15.28
CA ILE A 10 11.18 -1.48 -14.35
C ILE A 10 10.80 -1.88 -12.92
N ALA A 11 9.54 -1.68 -12.52
CA ALA A 11 9.04 -2.10 -11.21
C ALA A 11 9.14 -3.63 -11.02
N GLN A 12 8.84 -4.41 -12.05
CA GLN A 12 8.97 -5.87 -12.04
C GLN A 12 10.42 -6.35 -11.91
N ARG A 13 11.37 -5.68 -12.57
CA ARG A 13 12.81 -5.96 -12.43
C ARG A 13 13.28 -5.70 -11.01
N TRP A 14 12.87 -4.58 -10.42
CA TRP A 14 13.16 -4.28 -9.02
C TRP A 14 12.52 -5.29 -8.06
N SER A 15 11.25 -5.63 -8.27
CA SER A 15 10.55 -6.65 -7.47
C SER A 15 11.30 -7.99 -7.46
N THR A 16 11.72 -8.45 -8.64
CA THR A 16 12.53 -9.67 -8.79
C THR A 16 13.87 -9.56 -8.06
N ALA A 17 14.56 -8.42 -8.19
CA ALA A 17 15.85 -8.20 -7.54
C ALA A 17 15.72 -8.22 -6.00
N PHE A 18 14.69 -7.58 -5.44
CA PHE A 18 14.44 -7.59 -3.99
C PHE A 18 14.07 -8.99 -3.49
N PHE A 19 13.24 -9.73 -4.24
CA PHE A 19 12.89 -11.11 -3.89
C PHE A 19 14.12 -12.03 -3.84
N ALA A 20 15.04 -11.87 -4.80
CA ALA A 20 16.27 -12.66 -4.91
C ALA A 20 17.40 -12.19 -3.98
N HIS A 21 17.24 -11.06 -3.30
CA HIS A 21 18.28 -10.48 -2.46
C HIS A 21 18.63 -11.41 -1.28
N ARG A 22 19.94 -11.50 -0.94
CA ARG A 22 20.45 -12.38 0.13
C ARG A 22 19.88 -12.06 1.51
N GLY A 23 19.55 -10.79 1.76
CA GLY A 23 18.87 -10.35 2.98
C GLY A 23 17.43 -10.81 3.10
N ARG A 24 16.87 -11.44 2.04
CA ARG A 24 15.52 -12.03 1.99
C ARG A 24 14.43 -11.13 2.61
N PRO A 25 14.29 -9.87 2.17
CA PRO A 25 13.25 -9.00 2.69
C PRO A 25 11.86 -9.61 2.47
N ASP A 26 10.93 -9.29 3.37
CA ASP A 26 9.54 -9.76 3.30
C ASP A 26 8.70 -9.00 2.28
N GLY A 27 9.18 -7.85 1.81
CA GLY A 27 8.44 -7.00 0.90
C GLY A 27 9.18 -5.74 0.50
N ILE A 28 8.43 -4.79 -0.08
CA ILE A 28 8.92 -3.51 -0.60
C ILE A 28 7.99 -2.41 -0.10
N LEU A 29 8.57 -1.37 0.51
CA LEU A 29 7.88 -0.11 0.83
C LEU A 29 8.14 0.89 -0.31
N TYR A 30 7.10 1.48 -0.86
CA TYR A 30 7.21 2.42 -1.99
C TYR A 30 6.16 3.53 -1.91
N VAL A 31 6.38 4.64 -2.60
CA VAL A 31 5.46 5.78 -2.61
C VAL A 31 4.28 5.48 -3.55
N SER A 32 3.05 5.82 -3.12
CA SER A 32 1.87 5.66 -3.96
C SER A 32 1.96 6.52 -5.22
N ARG A 33 1.53 5.93 -6.34
CA ARG A 33 1.41 6.65 -7.61
C ARG A 33 0.26 7.65 -7.61
N HIS A 34 -0.81 7.33 -6.89
CA HIS A 34 -2.07 8.08 -6.90
C HIS A 34 -2.11 9.15 -5.80
N ASP A 35 -1.40 8.90 -4.70
CA ASP A 35 -1.27 9.83 -3.59
C ASP A 35 0.18 9.85 -3.11
N PRO A 36 1.05 10.72 -3.68
CA PRO A 36 2.47 10.76 -3.34
C PRO A 36 2.78 11.07 -1.87
N GLY A 37 1.81 11.55 -1.09
CA GLY A 37 1.95 11.72 0.36
C GLY A 37 1.91 10.39 1.12
N GLN A 38 1.43 9.32 0.49
CA GLN A 38 1.23 8.01 1.10
C GLN A 38 2.27 6.99 0.66
N GLN A 39 2.58 6.07 1.57
CA GLN A 39 3.41 4.90 1.30
C GLN A 39 2.54 3.65 1.18
N LEU A 40 2.93 2.76 0.27
CA LEU A 40 2.32 1.46 0.06
C LEU A 40 3.36 0.37 0.32
N ALA A 41 2.88 -0.79 0.76
CA ALA A 41 3.70 -1.96 0.96
C ALA A 41 3.23 -3.11 0.05
N ALA A 42 4.19 -3.78 -0.60
CA ALA A 42 3.97 -5.04 -1.29
C ALA A 42 4.72 -6.14 -0.55
N PHE A 43 4.04 -7.22 -0.19
CA PHE A 43 4.65 -8.36 0.50
C PHE A 43 4.89 -9.51 -0.49
N PHE A 44 6.00 -10.22 -0.30
CA PHE A 44 6.29 -11.47 -1.01
C PHE A 44 5.64 -12.65 -0.30
N ASP A 45 5.34 -13.72 -1.04
CA ASP A 45 4.70 -14.93 -0.48
C ASP A 45 5.44 -15.54 0.70
N ARG A 46 6.77 -15.36 0.80
CA ARG A 46 7.57 -15.83 1.94
C ARG A 46 7.17 -15.18 3.27
N ALA A 47 6.54 -14.01 3.24
CA ALA A 47 6.05 -13.31 4.41
C ALA A 47 4.73 -13.89 4.92
N ALA A 48 4.02 -14.71 4.11
CA ALA A 48 2.70 -15.23 4.44
C ALA A 48 2.58 -15.88 5.84
N PRO A 49 3.57 -16.65 6.34
CA PRO A 49 3.49 -17.21 7.70
C PRO A 49 3.45 -16.17 8.82
N CYS A 50 3.91 -14.94 8.54
CA CYS A 50 3.96 -13.83 9.48
C CYS A 50 2.79 -12.85 9.29
N LEU A 51 1.94 -13.06 8.29
CA LEU A 51 0.82 -12.17 7.99
C LEU A 51 -0.46 -12.70 8.63
N THR A 52 -1.21 -11.81 9.25
CA THR A 52 -2.57 -12.08 9.72
C THR A 52 -3.51 -11.09 9.06
N ALA A 53 -4.59 -11.58 8.47
CA ALA A 53 -5.68 -10.75 7.97
C ALA A 53 -6.83 -10.81 8.96
N ALA A 54 -7.32 -9.65 9.37
CA ALA A 54 -8.52 -9.51 10.18
C ALA A 54 -9.59 -8.78 9.39
N LEU A 55 -10.83 -9.28 9.46
CA LEU A 55 -11.97 -8.59 8.92
C LEU A 55 -12.47 -7.59 9.97
N HIS A 56 -12.40 -6.30 9.65
CA HIS A 56 -12.81 -5.24 10.57
C HIS A 56 -14.24 -4.70 10.33
N GLY A 57 -15.00 -5.35 9.44
CA GLY A 57 -16.33 -4.88 9.05
C GLY A 57 -16.27 -3.62 8.18
N PRO A 58 -17.33 -2.78 8.18
CA PRO A 58 -17.32 -1.50 7.48
C PRO A 58 -16.15 -0.61 7.90
N LEU A 59 -15.55 0.09 6.92
CA LEU A 59 -14.40 0.96 7.18
C LEU A 59 -14.71 2.02 8.26
N ARG A 60 -15.93 2.56 8.27
CA ARG A 60 -16.39 3.52 9.27
C ARG A 60 -16.34 2.95 10.69
N ASP A 61 -16.77 1.71 10.88
CA ASP A 61 -16.80 1.06 12.20
C ASP A 61 -15.37 0.82 12.73
N HIS A 62 -14.42 0.58 11.82
CA HIS A 62 -13.02 0.42 12.17
C HIS A 62 -12.30 1.74 12.47
N LEU A 63 -12.55 2.78 11.67
CA LEU A 63 -11.89 4.08 11.81
C LEU A 63 -12.52 4.97 12.89
N GLY A 64 -13.81 4.78 13.17
CA GLY A 64 -14.63 5.74 13.90
C GLY A 64 -15.02 6.95 13.05
N ASP A 65 -16.04 7.68 13.50
CA ASP A 65 -16.68 8.76 12.73
C ASP A 65 -15.71 9.88 12.35
N ASP A 66 -14.93 10.41 13.31
CA ASP A 66 -14.03 11.54 13.05
C ASP A 66 -12.93 11.23 12.04
N ALA A 67 -12.35 10.02 12.08
CA ALA A 67 -11.33 9.63 11.12
C ALA A 67 -11.93 9.28 9.77
N PHE A 68 -13.12 8.68 9.75
CA PHE A 68 -13.84 8.38 8.52
C PHE A 68 -14.23 9.64 7.75
N PHE A 69 -14.82 10.65 8.42
CA PHE A 69 -15.21 11.89 7.75
C PHE A 69 -13.99 12.71 7.28
N ARG A 70 -12.91 12.75 8.06
CA ARG A 70 -11.65 13.36 7.60
C ARG A 70 -11.10 12.70 6.34
N LEU A 71 -11.19 11.36 6.25
CA LEU A 71 -10.78 10.63 5.07
C LEU A 71 -11.67 10.97 3.86
N LEU A 72 -12.98 11.08 4.04
CA LEU A 72 -13.89 11.50 2.97
C LEU A 72 -13.58 12.92 2.49
N ASP A 73 -13.32 13.86 3.41
CA ASP A 73 -12.93 15.24 3.08
C ASP A 73 -11.59 15.29 2.34
N GLU A 74 -10.59 14.53 2.80
CA GLU A 74 -9.26 14.44 2.17
C GLU A 74 -9.34 13.99 0.71
N TYR A 75 -10.20 13.02 0.43
CA TYR A 75 -10.41 12.49 -0.92
C TYR A 75 -11.56 13.17 -1.69
N ASN A 76 -12.17 14.22 -1.12
CA ASN A 76 -13.29 14.97 -1.68
C ASN A 76 -14.47 14.07 -2.13
N ILE A 77 -14.84 13.11 -1.28
CA ILE A 77 -15.94 12.17 -1.51
C ILE A 77 -17.17 12.65 -0.76
N GLY A 78 -18.21 13.05 -1.50
CA GLY A 78 -19.53 13.36 -0.93
C GLY A 78 -20.38 12.10 -0.74
N LEU A 79 -21.08 12.00 0.39
CA LEU A 79 -22.17 11.05 0.57
C LEU A 79 -23.45 11.68 0.00
N LEU A 80 -24.01 11.08 -1.06
CA LEU A 80 -25.29 11.47 -1.66
C LEU A 80 -26.47 10.91 -0.85
#